data_AF-A0A950GW83-F1
#
_entry.id   AF-A0A950GW83-F1
#
_cell.length_a   1.000
_cell.length_b   1.000
_cell.length_c   1.000
_cell.angle_alpha   90.00
_cell.angle_beta   90.00
_cell.angle_gamma   90.00
#
_symmetry.space_group_name_H-M   'P 1'
#
loop_
_entity.id
_entity.type
_entity.pdbx_description
1 polymer ?
#
loop_
_entity_poly.entity_id
_entity_poly.type
_entity_poly.pdbx_seq_one_letter_code
_entity_poly.pdbx_strand_id
1 'polypeptide(L)'
;LGWTDRAVRRYVRDAGPHLARLNELTRADCTTRNAAKAKALARRMDELEARIDELRRQEELDAIRPDLNGDAVMDILGLAPGRDVGRALAYLLELRLDEGPLGEEEAARRLTAWWKEQA
;
A
#
# COMPACT_ATOMS: atom_id res chain seq x y z
N LEU A 1 10.34 5.42 -21.68
CA LEU A 1 9.64 4.13 -21.91
C LEU A 1 10.21 3.12 -20.92
N GLY A 2 9.66 3.15 -19.72
CA GLY A 2 9.91 2.19 -18.65
C GLY A 2 8.67 1.33 -18.44
N TRP A 3 8.80 0.30 -17.62
CA TRP A 3 7.72 -0.60 -17.23
C TRP A 3 6.53 0.19 -16.70
N THR A 4 5.31 -0.13 -17.15
CA THR A 4 4.10 0.45 -16.56
C THR A 4 3.75 -0.27 -15.27
N ASP A 5 3.17 0.42 -14.30
CA ASP A 5 2.83 -0.20 -13.01
C ASP A 5 1.86 -1.38 -13.18
N ARG A 6 0.96 -1.30 -14.16
CA ARG A 6 0.07 -2.42 -14.52
C ARG A 6 0.88 -3.65 -14.96
N ALA A 7 1.92 -3.46 -15.76
CA ALA A 7 2.77 -4.57 -16.20
C ALA A 7 3.60 -5.14 -15.05
N VAL A 8 4.13 -4.27 -14.18
CA VAL A 8 4.89 -4.69 -12.99
C VAL A 8 4.01 -5.48 -12.02
N ARG A 9 2.81 -4.99 -11.68
CA ARG A 9 1.85 -5.71 -10.83
C ARG A 9 1.45 -7.07 -11.40
N ARG A 10 1.18 -7.13 -12.70
CA ARG A 10 0.89 -8.41 -13.38
C ARG A 10 2.08 -9.37 -13.26
N TYR A 11 3.30 -8.90 -13.53
CA TYR A 11 4.49 -9.71 -13.41
C TYR A 11 4.67 -10.26 -11.99
N VAL A 12 4.59 -9.39 -10.97
CA VAL A 12 4.70 -9.79 -9.55
C VAL A 12 3.65 -10.84 -9.18
N ARG A 13 2.39 -10.63 -9.58
CA ARG A 13 1.30 -11.58 -9.31
C ARG A 13 1.52 -12.92 -10.01
N ASP A 14 1.86 -12.90 -11.30
CA ASP A 14 2.01 -14.12 -12.10
C ASP A 14 3.28 -14.90 -11.68
N ALA A 15 4.35 -14.21 -11.27
CA ALA A 15 5.56 -14.81 -10.72
C ALA A 15 5.39 -15.34 -9.29
N GLY A 16 4.56 -14.69 -8.48
CA GLY A 16 4.22 -15.08 -7.11
C GLY A 16 5.46 -15.41 -6.26
N PRO A 17 5.52 -16.60 -5.63
CA PRO A 17 6.65 -16.99 -4.77
C PRO A 17 7.98 -17.20 -5.53
N HIS A 18 7.97 -17.26 -6.87
CA HIS A 18 9.17 -17.43 -7.67
C HIS A 18 9.82 -16.11 -8.11
N LEU A 19 9.20 -14.96 -7.82
CA LEU A 19 9.65 -13.65 -8.28
C LEU A 19 11.15 -13.39 -8.07
N ALA A 20 11.64 -13.61 -6.84
CA ALA A 20 13.05 -13.38 -6.51
C ALA A 20 13.98 -14.27 -7.35
N ARG A 21 13.65 -15.56 -7.48
CA ARG A 21 14.43 -16.53 -8.24
C ARG A 21 14.40 -16.25 -9.75
N LEU A 22 13.28 -15.77 -10.28
CA LEU A 22 13.16 -15.39 -11.70
C LEU A 22 14.01 -14.16 -12.02
N ASN A 23 14.01 -13.16 -11.14
CA ASN A 23 14.88 -11.99 -11.30
C ASN A 23 16.36 -12.38 -11.26
N GLU A 24 16.75 -13.24 -10.31
CA GLU A 24 18.12 -13.77 -10.20
C GLU A 24 18.53 -14.55 -11.45
N LEU A 25 17.67 -15.47 -11.92
CA LEU A 25 17.92 -16.25 -13.14
C LEU A 25 18.14 -15.33 -14.35
N THR A 26 17.32 -14.29 -14.49
CA THR A 26 17.43 -13.32 -15.59
C THR A 26 18.76 -12.56 -15.54
N ARG A 27 19.26 -12.24 -14.34
CA ARG A 27 20.58 -11.62 -14.16
C ARG A 27 21.70 -12.59 -14.53
N ALA A 28 21.60 -13.85 -14.10
CA ALA A 28 22.61 -14.88 -14.37
C ALA A 28 22.69 -15.27 -15.86
N ASP A 29 21.58 -15.21 -16.59
CA ASP A 29 21.51 -15.53 -18.03
C ASP A 29 22.21 -14.47 -18.93
N CYS A 30 22.63 -13.34 -18.35
CA CYS A 30 23.41 -12.33 -19.06
C CYS A 30 24.82 -12.84 -19.42
N THR A 31 24.94 -13.52 -20.56
CA THR A 31 26.19 -14.15 -21.05
C THR A 31 27.01 -13.24 -21.98
N THR A 32 26.62 -11.98 -22.16
CA THR A 32 27.26 -11.09 -23.14
C THR A 32 28.66 -10.66 -22.71
N ARG A 33 29.63 -10.75 -23.63
CA ARG A 33 30.99 -10.20 -23.44
C ARG A 33 31.06 -8.67 -23.58
N ASN A 34 29.98 -8.02 -24.04
CA ASN A 34 29.93 -6.57 -24.19
C ASN A 34 29.57 -5.91 -22.85
N ALA A 35 30.55 -5.27 -22.22
CA ALA A 35 30.38 -4.62 -20.93
C ALA A 35 29.27 -3.56 -20.90
N ALA A 36 29.09 -2.79 -21.99
CA ALA A 36 28.04 -1.79 -22.05
C ALA A 36 26.64 -2.41 -22.09
N LYS A 37 26.46 -3.51 -22.83
CA LYS A 37 25.19 -4.26 -22.87
C LYS A 37 24.89 -4.92 -21.54
N ALA A 38 25.90 -5.55 -20.91
CA ALA A 38 25.75 -6.14 -19.58
C ALA A 38 25.31 -5.09 -18.55
N LYS A 39 25.95 -3.92 -18.54
CA LYS A 39 25.59 -2.80 -17.66
C LYS A 39 24.18 -2.28 -17.92
N ALA A 40 23.78 -2.15 -19.18
CA ALA A 40 22.44 -1.70 -19.54
C ALA A 40 21.34 -2.70 -19.10
N LEU A 41 21.59 -4.00 -19.23
CA LEU A 41 20.68 -5.05 -18.75
C LEU A 41 20.58 -5.05 -17.22
N ALA A 42 21.71 -5.01 -16.52
CA ALA A 42 21.75 -4.94 -15.06
C ALA A 42 20.95 -3.74 -14.54
N ARG A 43 21.19 -2.55 -15.12
CA ARG A 43 20.44 -1.34 -14.76
C ARG A 43 18.93 -1.48 -14.96
N ARG A 44 18.48 -2.12 -16.04
CA ARG A 44 17.04 -2.35 -16.27
C ARG A 44 16.42 -3.29 -15.25
N MET A 45 17.18 -4.30 -14.79
CA MET A 45 16.74 -5.19 -13.72
C MET A 45 16.66 -4.45 -12.38
N ASP A 46 17.66 -3.60 -12.08
CA ASP A 46 17.65 -2.77 -10.87
C ASP A 46 16.45 -1.79 -10.87
N GLU A 47 16.16 -1.16 -12.01
CA GLU A 47 14.99 -0.28 -12.17
C GLU A 47 13.66 -1.03 -12.00
N LEU A 48 13.56 -2.28 -12.48
CA LEU A 48 12.38 -3.12 -12.30
C LEU A 48 12.18 -3.49 -10.83
N GLU A 49 13.24 -3.97 -10.15
CA GLU A 49 13.19 -4.34 -8.73
C GLU A 49 12.85 -3.13 -7.86
N ALA A 50 13.49 -1.98 -8.08
CA ALA A 50 13.15 -0.74 -7.38
C ALA A 50 11.68 -0.33 -7.58
N ARG A 51 11.12 -0.54 -8.78
CA ARG A 51 9.71 -0.24 -9.06
C ARG A 51 8.77 -1.22 -8.36
N ILE A 52 9.14 -2.50 -8.26
CA ILE A 52 8.38 -3.51 -7.50
C ILE A 52 8.31 -3.10 -6.02
N ASP A 53 9.44 -2.75 -5.43
CA ASP A 53 9.50 -2.38 -4.01
C ASP A 53 8.72 -1.11 -3.71
N GLU A 54 8.78 -0.12 -4.61
CA GLU A 54 7.99 1.11 -4.48
C GLU A 54 6.49 0.83 -4.52
N LEU A 55 6.03 0.02 -5.49
CA LEU A 55 4.62 -0.34 -5.59
C LEU A 55 4.15 -1.13 -4.38
N ARG A 56 4.99 -2.04 -3.84
CA ARG A 56 4.66 -2.78 -2.62
C ARG A 56 4.50 -1.87 -1.41
N ARG A 57 5.44 -0.94 -1.19
CA ARG A 57 5.33 0.04 -0.08
C ARG A 57 4.06 0.88 -0.22
N GLN A 58 3.76 1.34 -1.43
CA GLN A 58 2.54 2.11 -1.67
C GLN A 58 1.29 1.29 -1.38
N GLU A 59 1.25 0.03 -1.84
CA GLU A 59 0.12 -0.87 -1.59
C GLU A 59 -0.03 -1.26 -0.13
N GLU A 60 1.06 -1.43 0.62
CA GLU A 60 1.04 -1.65 2.06
C GLU A 60 0.43 -0.45 2.80
N LEU A 61 0.81 0.78 2.42
CA LEU A 61 0.21 2.00 2.96
C LEU A 61 -1.28 2.12 2.59
N ASP A 62 -1.62 1.86 1.33
CA ASP A 62 -3.01 1.90 0.83
C ASP A 62 -3.89 0.79 1.45
N ALA A 63 -3.29 -0.28 1.97
CA ALA A 63 -3.98 -1.36 2.66
C ALA A 63 -4.24 -1.05 4.14
N ILE A 64 -3.65 0.00 4.70
CA ILE A 64 -3.94 0.44 6.07
C ILE A 64 -5.42 0.83 6.15
N ARG A 65 -6.09 0.29 7.18
CA ARG A 65 -7.49 0.53 7.47
C ARG A 65 -7.62 1.04 8.90
N PRO A 66 -8.55 1.97 9.17
CA PRO A 66 -8.88 2.34 10.54
C PRO A 66 -9.38 1.11 11.32
N ASP A 67 -9.27 1.19 12.64
CA ASP A 67 -9.73 0.10 13.53
C ASP A 67 -11.26 -0.04 13.55
N LEU A 68 -12.01 0.98 13.11
CA LEU A 68 -13.47 0.93 12.93
C LEU A 68 -13.85 1.07 11.46
N ASN A 69 -14.87 0.32 11.04
CA ASN A 69 -15.44 0.41 9.69
C ASN A 69 -16.58 1.45 9.63
N GLY A 70 -17.12 1.67 8.42
CA GLY A 70 -18.20 2.65 8.20
C GLY A 70 -19.47 2.32 8.98
N ASP A 71 -19.81 1.03 9.12
CA ASP A 71 -20.98 0.60 9.86
C ASP A 71 -20.86 0.94 11.35
N ALA A 72 -19.71 0.64 11.98
CA ALA A 72 -19.44 1.00 13.37
C ALA A 72 -19.46 2.53 13.58
N VAL A 73 -18.92 3.31 12.63
CA VAL A 73 -18.99 4.78 12.67
C VAL A 73 -20.45 5.27 12.65
N MET A 74 -21.29 4.70 11.78
CA MET A 74 -22.71 5.04 11.69
C MET A 74 -23.44 4.70 13.00
N ASP A 75 -23.19 3.53 13.57
CA ASP A 75 -23.81 3.08 14.82
C ASP A 75 -23.40 3.94 16.03
N ILE A 76 -22.10 4.26 16.15
CA ILE A 76 -21.55 5.04 17.28
C ILE A 76 -22.04 6.50 17.23
N LEU A 77 -22.04 7.11 16.05
CA LEU A 77 -22.35 8.53 15.89
C LEU A 77 -23.82 8.79 15.54
N GLY A 78 -24.62 7.76 15.27
CA GLY A 78 -26.01 7.87 14.83
C GLY A 78 -26.14 8.55 13.47
N LEU A 79 -25.17 8.35 12.57
CA LEU A 79 -25.11 8.99 11.27
C LEU A 79 -25.74 8.12 10.17
N ALA A 80 -26.39 8.78 9.21
CA ALA A 80 -26.75 8.14 7.95
C ALA A 80 -25.53 8.01 7.03
N PRO A 81 -25.52 7.05 6.08
CA PRO A 81 -24.44 6.91 5.11
C PRO A 81 -24.27 8.20 4.31
N GLY A 82 -23.05 8.75 4.29
CA GLY A 82 -22.78 10.02 3.63
C GLY A 82 -21.39 10.58 3.89
N ARG A 83 -21.23 11.87 3.57
CA ARG A 83 -19.96 12.59 3.66
C ARG A 83 -19.37 12.62 5.08
N ASP A 84 -20.22 12.69 6.10
CA ASP A 84 -19.78 12.73 7.49
C ASP A 84 -19.18 11.41 7.97
N VAL A 85 -19.73 10.27 7.53
CA VAL A 85 -19.11 8.95 7.76
C VAL A 85 -17.72 8.90 7.12
N GLY A 86 -17.58 9.43 5.90
CA GLY A 86 -16.28 9.53 5.24
C GLY A 86 -15.27 10.39 6.00
N ARG A 87 -15.71 11.51 6.60
CA ARG A 87 -14.85 12.35 7.46
C ARG A 87 -14.41 11.62 8.72
N ALA A 88 -15.33 10.94 9.38
CA ALA A 88 -15.04 10.13 10.56
C ALA A 88 -14.04 9.01 10.26
N LEU A 89 -14.21 8.30 9.13
CA LEU A 89 -13.26 7.28 8.69
C LEU A 89 -11.88 7.86 8.35
N ALA A 90 -11.83 9.06 7.76
CA ALA A 90 -10.57 9.74 7.48
C ALA A 90 -9.82 10.11 8.78
N TYR A 91 -10.53 10.67 9.77
CA TYR A 91 -9.97 10.95 11.10
C TYR A 91 -9.42 9.68 11.77
N LEU A 92 -10.17 8.57 11.72
CA LEU A 92 -9.72 7.29 12.28
C LEU A 92 -8.51 6.72 11.54
N LEU A 93 -8.42 6.93 10.23
CA LEU A 93 -7.25 6.52 9.44
C LEU A 93 -6.03 7.35 9.81
N GLU A 94 -6.17 8.66 10.02
CA GLU A 94 -5.09 9.53 10.50
C GLU A 94 -4.57 9.05 11.86
N LEU A 95 -5.47 8.77 12.83
CA LEU A 95 -5.08 8.18 14.11
C LEU A 95 -4.31 6.86 13.94
N ARG A 96 -4.78 6.00 13.03
CA ARG A 96 -4.14 4.71 12.75
C ARG A 96 -2.72 4.85 12.19
N LEU A 97 -2.49 5.89 11.39
CA LEU A 97 -1.20 6.18 10.76
C LEU A 97 -0.22 6.81 11.75
N ASP A 98 -0.70 7.71 12.61
CA ASP A 98 0.16 8.44 13.55
C ASP A 98 0.51 7.61 14.80
N GLU A 99 -0.44 6.84 15.33
CA GLU A 99 -0.29 6.16 16.61
C GLU A 99 -0.28 4.62 16.49
N GLY A 100 -0.53 4.08 15.29
CA GLY A 100 -0.67 2.64 15.09
C GLY A 100 -2.04 2.11 15.56
N PRO A 101 -2.17 0.79 15.80
CA PRO A 101 -3.45 0.19 16.18
C PRO A 101 -3.82 0.61 17.61
N LEU A 102 -4.98 1.25 17.75
CA LEU A 102 -5.53 1.67 19.04
C LEU A 102 -6.56 0.66 19.56
N GLY A 103 -7.17 -0.11 18.66
CA GLY A 103 -8.26 -1.03 18.97
C GLY A 103 -9.62 -0.33 18.97
N GLU A 104 -10.68 -1.11 18.77
CA GLU A 104 -12.04 -0.60 18.53
C GLU A 104 -12.57 0.29 19.67
N GLU A 105 -12.33 -0.08 20.93
CA GLU A 105 -12.82 0.69 22.10
C GLU A 105 -12.21 2.09 22.17
N GLU A 106 -10.89 2.18 22.04
CA GLU A 106 -10.17 3.45 22.11
C GLU A 106 -10.46 4.31 20.88
N ALA A 107 -10.52 3.69 19.70
CA ALA A 107 -10.94 4.35 18.47
C ALA A 107 -12.36 4.95 18.60
N ALA A 108 -13.31 4.21 19.18
CA ALA A 108 -14.68 4.68 19.40
C ALA A 108 -14.75 5.84 20.39
N ARG A 109 -13.97 5.78 21.48
CA ARG A 109 -13.87 6.85 22.48
C ARG A 109 -13.36 8.14 21.84
N ARG A 110 -12.27 8.06 21.08
CA ARG A 110 -11.68 9.22 20.39
C ARG A 110 -12.57 9.76 19.28
N LEU A 111 -13.18 8.87 18.50
CA LEU A 111 -14.16 9.25 17.47
C LEU A 111 -15.30 10.08 18.06
N THR A 112 -15.86 9.63 19.18
CA THR A 112 -16.97 10.32 19.85
C THR A 112 -16.53 11.67 20.41
N ALA A 113 -15.32 11.76 20.98
CA ALA A 113 -14.76 13.01 21.49
C ALA A 113 -14.54 14.02 20.36
N TRP A 114 -13.85 13.59 19.30
CA TRP A 114 -13.62 14.40 18.10
C TRP A 114 -14.92 14.88 17.46
N TRP A 115 -15.93 14.00 17.31
CA TRP A 115 -17.20 14.37 16.70
C TRP A 115 -17.94 15.46 17.49
N LYS A 116 -17.87 15.43 18.82
CA LYS A 116 -18.48 16.47 19.68
C LYS A 116 -17.81 17.83 19.54
N GLU A 117 -16.52 17.87 19.23
CA GLU A 117 -15.79 19.12 18.99
C GLU A 117 -16.11 19.75 17.62
N GLN A 118 -16.72 18.98 16.72
CA GLN A 118 -17.09 19.41 15.37
C GLN A 118 -18.54 19.93 15.27
N ALA A 119 -19.34 19.77 16.33
CA ALA A 119 -20.74 20.19 16.43
C ALA A 119 -20.88 21.56 17.11
#